data_AF-A0A4X2K9B9-F1
#
_entry.id   AF-A0A4X2K9B9-F1
#
_cell.length_a   1.000
_cell.length_b   1.000
_cell.length_c   1.000
_cell.angle_alpha   90.00
_cell.angle_beta   90.00
_cell.angle_gamma   90.00
#
_symmetry.space_group_name_H-M   'P 1'
#
loop_
_entity.id
_entity.type
_entity.pdbx_description
1 polymer ?
#
loop_
_entity_poly.entity_id
_entity_poly.type
_entity_poly.pdbx_seq_one_letter_code
_entity_poly.pdbx_strand_id
1 'polypeptide(L)'
;MSVPWEEYFQIVLEEKLLAEKPPAHEDGYINHAAQLLEKKQEMVEVEEALRAKKEEFQVKMSALKQRRKALEQKEDALKESMVRFDKFLKDTEAKQSRALRRAEEGRQTAAQKEAEAMALRKELEGLIKRKEQLERKLHKYRPFARYLEQVVSQSEEFQEIPELMARFSGLSEAQTILAERQQALHKAVEEARAELLKLVEEKNDEILHQNNRVADLQLRLEEVRAQALRWESRWVHIQNTAAQKTLLLGQIKMAALNLFQLVCKQKKEVPALAVEDTEGQLEQVQWHFQDLSATLAKLTKESLDPPPLTTRPLPRGKLLTEEAAGQRRSAGAPGPGAGCGQRAA
;
A
#
# COMPACT_ATOMS: atom_id res chain seq x y z
N MET A 1 -121.55 102.10 43.81
CA MET A 1 -122.42 103.19 44.28
C MET A 1 -121.63 104.47 44.13
N SER A 2 -122.17 105.48 43.44
CA SER A 2 -121.46 106.71 43.12
C SER A 2 -121.74 107.82 44.13
N VAL A 3 -120.80 108.04 45.05
CA VAL A 3 -120.51 109.32 45.70
C VAL A 3 -119.11 109.18 46.33
N PRO A 4 -118.35 110.25 46.60
CA PRO A 4 -118.42 111.61 46.03
C PRO A 4 -117.08 112.03 45.38
N TRP A 5 -117.03 113.19 44.68
CA TRP A 5 -115.71 113.80 44.34
C TRP A 5 -115.03 114.40 45.58
N GLU A 6 -115.79 114.58 46.67
CA GLU A 6 -115.35 115.04 47.99
C GLU A 6 -114.26 114.16 48.64
N GLU A 7 -114.20 112.83 48.43
CA GLU A 7 -113.12 112.01 49.02
C GLU A 7 -111.74 112.34 48.42
N TYR A 8 -111.68 112.67 47.13
CA TYR A 8 -110.46 113.12 46.47
C TYR A 8 -110.04 114.51 46.98
N PHE A 9 -111.01 115.38 47.27
CA PHE A 9 -110.75 116.66 47.94
C PHE A 9 -110.37 116.51 49.41
N GLN A 10 -110.86 115.51 50.14
CA GLN A 10 -110.49 115.27 51.54
C GLN A 10 -109.02 114.83 51.67
N ILE A 11 -108.54 113.90 50.84
CA ILE A 11 -107.14 113.47 50.87
C ILE A 11 -106.20 114.62 50.46
N VAL A 12 -106.57 115.41 49.45
CA VAL A 12 -105.81 116.62 49.07
C VAL A 12 -105.94 117.75 50.11
N LEU A 13 -107.01 117.77 50.93
CA LEU A 13 -107.08 118.65 52.11
C LEU A 13 -106.16 118.17 53.23
N GLU A 14 -106.03 116.87 53.49
CA GLU A 14 -105.04 116.36 54.46
C GLU A 14 -103.61 116.67 54.00
N GLU A 15 -103.32 116.55 52.70
CA GLU A 15 -102.05 116.95 52.08
C GLU A 15 -101.77 118.46 52.14
N LYS A 16 -102.82 119.31 52.30
CA LYS A 16 -102.68 120.77 52.42
C LYS A 16 -102.92 121.34 53.83
N LEU A 17 -103.49 120.59 54.76
CA LEU A 17 -103.63 120.96 56.18
C LEU A 17 -102.40 120.55 57.01
N LEU A 18 -101.51 119.71 56.47
CA LEU A 18 -100.16 119.53 56.99
C LEU A 18 -99.18 120.62 56.52
N ALA A 19 -99.67 121.61 55.77
CA ALA A 19 -99.00 122.88 55.53
C ALA A 19 -99.69 124.02 56.31
N GLU A 20 -99.48 124.07 57.64
CA GLU A 20 -99.26 125.31 58.42
C GLU A 20 -99.23 125.06 59.95
N LYS A 21 -98.18 125.55 60.60
CA LYS A 21 -98.23 126.10 61.96
C LYS A 21 -97.55 127.48 61.95
N PRO A 22 -98.00 128.41 62.80
CA PRO A 22 -97.95 129.85 62.51
C PRO A 22 -96.56 130.49 62.75
N PRO A 23 -96.33 131.70 62.20
CA PRO A 23 -95.08 132.43 62.40
C PRO A 23 -95.05 133.16 63.75
N ALA A 24 -93.90 133.13 64.42
CA ALA A 24 -93.52 134.08 65.46
C ALA A 24 -91.98 134.24 65.45
N HIS A 25 -91.51 135.48 65.55
CA HIS A 25 -90.11 135.84 65.40
C HIS A 25 -89.34 135.81 66.73
N GLU A 26 -88.01 135.74 66.58
CA GLU A 26 -86.97 136.37 67.42
C GLU A 26 -86.44 135.74 68.72
N ASP A 27 -85.10 135.79 68.77
CA ASP A 27 -84.26 135.85 69.95
C ASP A 27 -84.80 136.87 70.98
N GLY A 28 -85.30 136.35 72.09
CA GLY A 28 -85.85 137.12 73.20
C GLY A 28 -85.67 136.39 74.53
N TYR A 29 -84.47 135.86 74.76
CA TYR A 29 -84.08 135.01 75.89
C TYR A 29 -84.67 133.59 75.90
N ILE A 30 -83.88 132.69 75.29
CA ILE A 30 -84.04 131.24 75.32
C ILE A 30 -84.20 130.73 76.77
N ASN A 31 -85.30 130.01 77.03
CA ASN A 31 -85.43 129.21 78.24
C ASN A 31 -84.51 127.98 78.14
N HIS A 32 -83.47 127.96 78.97
CA HIS A 32 -82.45 126.91 79.06
C HIS A 32 -83.02 125.48 79.08
N ALA A 33 -84.23 125.27 79.61
CA ALA A 33 -84.88 123.96 79.63
C ALA A 33 -85.21 123.38 78.24
N ALA A 34 -85.52 124.21 77.23
CA ALA A 34 -85.96 123.75 75.92
C ALA A 34 -84.79 123.24 75.06
N GLN A 35 -83.69 124.00 74.95
CA GLN A 35 -82.47 123.53 74.28
C GLN A 35 -81.86 122.32 74.99
N LEU A 36 -82.03 122.20 76.31
CA LEU A 36 -81.55 121.05 77.07
C LEU A 36 -82.44 119.81 76.84
N LEU A 37 -83.72 119.98 76.52
CA LEU A 37 -84.60 118.91 76.02
C LEU A 37 -84.24 118.48 74.60
N GLU A 38 -84.00 119.43 73.69
CA GLU A 38 -83.61 119.16 72.30
C GLU A 38 -82.23 118.50 72.23
N LYS A 39 -81.23 118.99 72.99
CA LYS A 39 -79.93 118.31 73.14
C LYS A 39 -80.00 116.97 73.86
N LYS A 40 -81.02 116.72 74.69
CA LYS A 40 -81.31 115.38 75.24
C LYS A 40 -81.93 114.46 74.20
N GLN A 41 -82.81 114.98 73.33
CA GLN A 41 -83.37 114.22 72.21
C GLN A 41 -82.28 113.88 71.19
N GLU A 42 -81.45 114.85 70.78
CA GLU A 42 -80.27 114.59 69.94
C GLU A 42 -79.30 113.58 70.60
N MET A 43 -79.05 113.66 71.91
CA MET A 43 -78.25 112.64 72.60
C MET A 43 -78.90 111.27 72.56
N VAL A 44 -80.22 111.16 72.74
CA VAL A 44 -80.93 109.87 72.64
C VAL A 44 -80.87 109.34 71.21
N GLU A 45 -81.11 110.16 70.18
CA GLU A 45 -81.01 109.77 68.77
C GLU A 45 -79.58 109.35 68.38
N VAL A 46 -78.56 110.08 68.85
CA VAL A 46 -77.14 109.73 68.62
C VAL A 46 -76.75 108.49 69.41
N GLU A 47 -77.25 108.29 70.63
CA GLU A 47 -77.05 107.05 71.39
C GLU A 47 -77.74 105.86 70.73
N GLU A 48 -78.94 106.03 70.18
CA GLU A 48 -79.68 105.00 69.44
C GLU A 48 -79.01 104.68 68.11
N ALA A 49 -78.57 105.68 67.34
CA ALA A 49 -77.77 105.49 66.13
C ALA A 49 -76.42 104.80 66.43
N LEU A 50 -75.76 105.17 67.53
CA LEU A 50 -74.53 104.54 68.00
C LEU A 50 -74.78 103.10 68.47
N ARG A 51 -75.92 102.82 69.11
CA ARG A 51 -76.36 101.48 69.52
C ARG A 51 -76.64 100.61 68.29
N ALA A 52 -77.39 101.11 67.32
CA ALA A 52 -77.62 100.47 66.03
C ALA A 52 -76.31 100.19 65.27
N LYS A 53 -75.35 101.12 65.25
CA LYS A 53 -74.02 100.88 64.64
C LYS A 53 -73.17 99.87 65.40
N LYS A 54 -73.25 99.83 66.74
CA LYS A 54 -72.60 98.78 67.56
C LYS A 54 -73.23 97.42 67.30
N GLU A 55 -74.54 97.33 67.16
CA GLU A 55 -75.29 96.10 66.82
C GLU A 55 -74.96 95.62 65.40
N GLU A 56 -75.01 96.51 64.40
CA GLU A 56 -74.53 96.22 63.04
C GLU A 56 -73.09 95.68 63.03
N PHE A 57 -72.20 96.31 63.80
CA PHE A 57 -70.80 95.89 63.90
C PHE A 57 -70.67 94.53 64.58
N GLN A 58 -71.44 94.26 65.64
CA GLN A 58 -71.49 92.93 66.27
C GLN A 58 -72.02 91.85 65.32
N VAL A 59 -73.08 92.13 64.55
CA VAL A 59 -73.63 91.21 63.54
C VAL A 59 -72.63 90.97 62.41
N LYS A 60 -71.96 92.01 61.90
CA LYS A 60 -70.90 91.88 60.89
C LYS A 60 -69.71 91.07 61.44
N MET A 61 -69.29 91.31 62.70
CA MET A 61 -68.22 90.56 63.34
C MET A 61 -68.58 89.11 63.67
N SER A 62 -69.83 88.81 64.03
CA SER A 62 -70.28 87.43 64.26
C SER A 62 -70.36 86.66 62.93
N ALA A 63 -70.88 87.28 61.86
CA ALA A 63 -70.88 86.73 60.51
C ALA A 63 -69.46 86.49 59.97
N LEU A 64 -68.52 87.41 60.17
CA LEU A 64 -67.11 87.21 59.80
C LEU A 64 -66.43 86.10 60.61
N LYS A 65 -66.70 86.00 61.93
CA LYS A 65 -66.22 84.90 62.76
C LYS A 65 -66.78 83.55 62.30
N GLN A 66 -68.07 83.47 61.97
CA GLN A 66 -68.69 82.27 61.39
C GLN A 66 -68.07 81.90 60.04
N ARG A 67 -67.91 82.87 59.13
CA ARG A 67 -67.29 82.66 57.81
C ARG A 67 -65.83 82.21 57.92
N ARG A 68 -65.07 82.73 58.89
CA ARG A 68 -63.69 82.30 59.17
C ARG A 68 -63.66 80.86 59.65
N LYS A 69 -64.49 80.48 60.64
CA LYS A 69 -64.61 79.08 61.09
C LYS A 69 -65.03 78.13 59.97
N ALA A 70 -65.96 78.54 59.10
CA ALA A 70 -66.40 77.74 57.97
C ALA A 70 -65.34 77.61 56.86
N LEU A 71 -64.44 78.59 56.71
CA LEU A 71 -63.26 78.49 55.85
C LEU A 71 -62.23 77.54 56.43
N GLU A 72 -61.92 77.65 57.72
CA GLU A 72 -60.99 76.80 58.47
C GLU A 72 -61.42 75.32 58.42
N GLN A 73 -62.71 75.04 58.68
CA GLN A 73 -63.29 73.70 58.51
C GLN A 73 -63.18 73.14 57.07
N LYS A 74 -63.33 74.00 56.06
CA LYS A 74 -63.14 73.59 54.66
C LYS A 74 -61.68 73.33 54.33
N GLU A 75 -60.77 74.15 54.85
CA GLU A 75 -59.33 73.99 54.68
C GLU A 75 -58.86 72.66 55.30
N ASP A 76 -59.32 72.35 56.52
CA ASP A 76 -58.98 71.10 57.19
C ASP A 76 -59.60 69.88 56.50
N ALA A 77 -60.85 69.97 56.03
CA ALA A 77 -61.45 68.93 55.19
C ALA A 77 -60.69 68.73 53.86
N LEU A 78 -60.13 69.81 53.27
CA LEU A 78 -59.24 69.70 52.11
C LEU A 78 -57.93 69.01 52.48
N LYS A 79 -57.26 69.40 53.57
CA LYS A 79 -56.03 68.72 54.07
C LYS A 79 -56.26 67.23 54.31
N GLU A 80 -57.36 66.87 54.97
CA GLU A 80 -57.73 65.46 55.20
C GLU A 80 -58.03 64.70 53.91
N SER A 81 -58.63 65.34 52.90
CA SER A 81 -58.86 64.70 51.60
C SER A 81 -57.55 64.55 50.81
N MET A 82 -56.66 65.55 50.83
CA MET A 82 -55.30 65.48 50.27
C MET A 82 -54.51 64.29 50.83
N VAL A 83 -54.46 64.15 52.17
CA VAL A 83 -53.78 63.02 52.83
C VAL A 83 -54.40 61.67 52.46
N ARG A 84 -55.73 61.61 52.29
CA ARG A 84 -56.42 60.40 51.80
C ARG A 84 -56.08 60.08 50.34
N PHE A 85 -55.99 61.09 49.46
CA PHE A 85 -55.57 60.90 48.08
C PHE A 85 -54.11 60.47 47.98
N ASP A 86 -53.18 61.10 48.71
CA ASP A 86 -51.77 60.70 48.77
C ASP A 86 -51.62 59.25 49.24
N LYS A 87 -52.38 58.84 50.26
CA LYS A 87 -52.41 57.45 50.72
C LYS A 87 -52.97 56.52 49.64
N PHE A 88 -54.05 56.89 48.98
CA PHE A 88 -54.65 56.09 47.90
C PHE A 88 -53.70 55.93 46.70
N LEU A 89 -52.97 56.98 46.31
CA LEU A 89 -51.97 56.94 45.26
C LEU A 89 -50.82 55.98 45.64
N LYS A 90 -50.26 56.12 46.84
CA LYS A 90 -49.21 55.22 47.37
C LYS A 90 -49.68 53.77 47.45
N ASP A 91 -50.89 53.52 47.95
CA ASP A 91 -51.47 52.18 48.02
C ASP A 91 -51.71 51.58 46.62
N THR A 92 -52.08 52.40 45.64
CA THR A 92 -52.32 51.99 44.24
C THR A 92 -51.00 51.71 43.53
N GLU A 93 -50.00 52.57 43.66
CA GLU A 93 -48.64 52.36 43.17
C GLU A 93 -48.02 51.08 43.79
N ALA A 94 -48.18 50.88 45.10
CA ALA A 94 -47.74 49.67 45.78
C ALA A 94 -48.51 48.41 45.30
N LYS A 95 -49.78 48.51 44.90
CA LYS A 95 -50.53 47.40 44.27
C LYS A 95 -50.01 47.12 42.86
N GLN A 96 -49.82 48.16 42.03
CA GLN A 96 -49.28 48.04 40.68
C GLN A 96 -47.87 47.45 40.70
N SER A 97 -46.97 47.96 41.55
CA SER A 97 -45.61 47.45 41.73
C SER A 97 -45.59 45.98 42.16
N ARG A 98 -46.46 45.57 43.10
CA ARG A 98 -46.60 44.15 43.49
C ARG A 98 -47.17 43.27 42.37
N ALA A 99 -48.12 43.77 41.58
CA ALA A 99 -48.66 43.04 40.43
C ALA A 99 -47.60 42.86 39.33
N LEU A 100 -46.84 43.92 39.02
CA LEU A 100 -45.75 43.89 38.05
C LEU A 100 -44.63 42.94 38.48
N ARG A 101 -44.21 42.96 39.75
CA ARG A 101 -43.21 42.02 40.29
C ARG A 101 -43.67 40.57 40.18
N ARG A 102 -44.91 40.26 40.60
CA ARG A 102 -45.47 38.91 40.47
C ARG A 102 -45.60 38.45 39.01
N ALA A 103 -45.94 39.36 38.09
CA ALA A 103 -45.98 39.06 36.67
C ALA A 103 -44.57 38.83 36.09
N GLU A 104 -43.57 39.56 36.56
CA GLU A 104 -42.16 39.35 36.18
C GLU A 104 -41.61 38.02 36.73
N GLU A 105 -41.76 37.76 38.03
CA GLU A 105 -41.43 36.49 38.69
C GLU A 105 -42.12 35.29 38.00
N GLY A 106 -43.41 35.45 37.64
CA GLY A 106 -44.17 34.46 36.88
C GLY A 106 -43.62 34.22 35.47
N ARG A 107 -43.22 35.27 34.75
CA ARG A 107 -42.58 35.15 33.42
C ARG A 107 -41.21 34.49 33.51
N GLN A 108 -40.38 34.86 34.49
CA GLN A 108 -39.05 34.29 34.69
C GLN A 108 -39.12 32.80 35.04
N THR A 109 -40.00 32.42 35.97
CA THR A 109 -40.19 31.01 36.35
C THR A 109 -40.83 30.17 35.23
N ALA A 110 -41.69 30.76 34.39
CA ALA A 110 -42.19 30.10 33.18
C ALA A 110 -41.07 29.87 32.16
N ALA A 111 -40.26 30.90 31.87
CA ALA A 111 -39.14 30.81 30.92
C ALA A 111 -38.07 29.81 31.35
N GLN A 112 -37.75 29.73 32.64
CA GLN A 112 -36.84 28.71 33.20
C GLN A 112 -37.37 27.29 32.95
N LYS A 113 -38.63 27.03 33.32
CA LYS A 113 -39.27 25.71 33.12
C LYS A 113 -39.41 25.35 31.64
N GLU A 114 -39.63 26.32 30.76
CA GLU A 114 -39.70 26.08 29.31
C GLU A 114 -38.32 25.75 28.72
N ALA A 115 -37.26 26.42 29.19
CA ALA A 115 -35.88 26.08 28.83
C ALA A 115 -35.48 24.67 29.31
N GLU A 116 -35.80 24.31 30.55
CA GLU A 116 -35.62 22.96 31.10
C GLU A 116 -36.39 21.91 30.29
N ALA A 117 -37.67 22.17 29.99
CA ALA A 117 -38.50 21.28 29.18
C ALA A 117 -37.95 21.10 27.75
N MET A 118 -37.39 22.15 27.14
CA MET A 118 -36.71 22.06 25.84
C MET A 118 -35.40 21.26 25.92
N ALA A 119 -34.62 21.39 26.99
CA ALA A 119 -33.41 20.59 27.20
C ALA A 119 -33.75 19.10 27.34
N LEU A 120 -34.68 18.75 28.23
CA LEU A 120 -35.14 17.38 28.46
C LEU A 120 -35.75 16.74 27.20
N ARG A 121 -36.48 17.51 26.38
CA ARG A 121 -36.99 17.03 25.07
C ARG A 121 -35.86 16.66 24.12
N LYS A 122 -34.80 17.48 24.02
CA LYS A 122 -33.63 17.18 23.18
C LYS A 122 -32.86 15.94 23.65
N GLU A 123 -32.71 15.76 24.96
CA GLU A 123 -32.11 14.56 25.54
C GLU A 123 -32.94 13.31 25.23
N LEU A 124 -34.26 13.39 25.41
CA LEU A 124 -35.20 12.31 25.10
C LEU A 124 -35.17 11.92 23.62
N GLU A 125 -35.13 12.89 22.69
CA GLU A 125 -34.89 12.61 21.27
C GLU A 125 -33.56 11.90 21.01
N GLY A 126 -32.48 12.32 21.68
CA GLY A 126 -31.17 11.68 21.57
C GLY A 126 -31.19 10.23 22.05
N LEU A 127 -31.87 9.97 23.17
CA LEU A 127 -32.06 8.62 23.72
C LEU A 127 -32.91 7.73 22.81
N ILE A 128 -34.00 8.25 22.23
CA ILE A 128 -34.82 7.52 21.24
C ILE A 128 -33.98 7.14 20.01
N LYS A 129 -33.25 8.10 19.42
CA LYS A 129 -32.37 7.83 18.26
C LYS A 129 -31.32 6.76 18.60
N ARG A 130 -30.76 6.77 19.82
CA ARG A 130 -29.78 5.77 20.28
C ARG A 130 -30.42 4.40 20.51
N LYS A 131 -31.63 4.34 21.08
CA LYS A 131 -32.42 3.12 21.22
C LYS A 131 -32.71 2.49 19.85
N GLU A 132 -33.24 3.26 18.90
CA GLU A 132 -33.53 2.76 17.55
C GLU A 132 -32.27 2.20 16.85
N GLN A 133 -31.11 2.86 17.01
CA GLN A 133 -29.84 2.34 16.46
C GLN A 133 -29.45 0.99 17.08
N LEU A 134 -29.68 0.80 18.38
CA LEU A 134 -29.43 -0.47 19.06
C LEU A 134 -30.43 -1.55 18.64
N GLU A 135 -31.72 -1.20 18.51
CA GLU A 135 -32.76 -2.13 18.03
C GLU A 135 -32.50 -2.59 16.58
N ARG A 136 -32.07 -1.69 15.69
CA ARG A 136 -31.66 -2.05 14.31
C ARG A 136 -30.45 -2.99 14.31
N LYS A 137 -29.44 -2.74 15.16
CA LYS A 137 -28.28 -3.65 15.32
C LYS A 137 -28.72 -5.01 15.87
N LEU A 138 -29.54 -5.03 16.91
CA LEU A 138 -30.05 -6.27 17.51
C LEU A 138 -30.88 -7.08 16.50
N HIS A 139 -31.74 -6.43 15.71
CA HIS A 139 -32.50 -7.10 14.65
C HIS A 139 -31.58 -7.68 13.57
N LYS A 140 -30.53 -6.95 13.14
CA LYS A 140 -29.50 -7.45 12.21
C LYS A 140 -28.77 -8.69 12.75
N TYR A 141 -28.44 -8.72 14.04
CA TYR A 141 -27.66 -9.82 14.63
C TYR A 141 -28.51 -11.00 15.16
N ARG A 142 -29.82 -10.81 15.35
CA ARG A 142 -30.74 -11.84 15.87
C ARG A 142 -30.76 -13.17 15.10
N PRO A 143 -30.66 -13.21 13.75
CA PRO A 143 -30.59 -14.49 13.03
C PRO A 143 -29.32 -15.29 13.37
N PHE A 144 -28.17 -14.61 13.50
CA PHE A 144 -26.90 -15.26 13.85
C PHE A 144 -26.90 -15.74 15.30
N ALA A 145 -27.45 -14.96 16.23
CA ALA A 145 -27.64 -15.40 17.62
C ALA A 145 -28.49 -16.68 17.70
N ARG A 146 -29.65 -16.70 17.04
CA ARG A 146 -30.52 -17.90 16.95
C ARG A 146 -29.84 -19.10 16.31
N TYR A 147 -29.02 -18.88 15.29
CA TYR A 147 -28.24 -19.96 14.67
C TYR A 147 -27.21 -20.53 15.66
N LEU A 148 -26.49 -19.68 16.40
CA LEU A 148 -25.53 -20.12 17.41
C LEU A 148 -26.21 -20.81 18.60
N GLU A 149 -27.35 -20.28 19.08
CA GLU A 149 -28.22 -20.94 20.05
C GLU A 149 -28.63 -22.34 19.58
N GLN A 150 -29.04 -22.48 18.30
CA GLN A 150 -29.40 -23.75 17.71
C GLN A 150 -28.20 -24.70 17.62
N VAL A 151 -27.04 -24.25 17.16
CA VAL A 151 -25.80 -25.07 17.05
C VAL A 151 -25.38 -25.58 18.43
N VAL A 152 -25.39 -24.72 19.46
CA VAL A 152 -25.12 -25.13 20.85
C VAL A 152 -26.17 -26.13 21.34
N SER A 153 -27.47 -25.91 21.10
CA SER A 153 -28.52 -26.86 21.51
C SER A 153 -28.46 -28.23 20.80
N GLN A 154 -27.73 -28.33 19.70
CA GLN A 154 -27.52 -29.57 18.94
C GLN A 154 -26.14 -30.19 19.19
N SER A 155 -25.27 -29.53 19.96
CA SER A 155 -23.91 -29.99 20.24
C SER A 155 -23.80 -30.54 21.65
N GLU A 156 -23.17 -31.71 21.79
CA GLU A 156 -22.81 -32.28 23.10
C GLU A 156 -21.46 -31.72 23.61
N GLU A 157 -20.69 -31.03 22.75
CA GLU A 157 -19.34 -30.51 23.07
C GLU A 157 -19.34 -29.11 23.71
N PHE A 158 -20.39 -28.30 23.54
CA PHE A 158 -20.43 -26.89 23.97
C PHE A 158 -21.71 -26.60 24.75
N GLN A 159 -21.57 -25.97 25.92
CA GLN A 159 -22.72 -25.59 26.74
C GLN A 159 -23.16 -24.14 26.50
N GLU A 160 -22.22 -23.27 26.11
CA GLU A 160 -22.50 -21.86 25.86
C GLU A 160 -21.89 -21.34 24.54
N ILE A 161 -22.53 -20.33 23.95
CA ILE A 161 -22.05 -19.67 22.72
C ILE A 161 -20.63 -19.07 22.88
N PRO A 162 -20.26 -18.42 24.00
CA PRO A 162 -18.89 -17.92 24.18
C PRO A 162 -17.82 -19.01 24.15
N GLU A 163 -18.12 -20.21 24.62
CA GLU A 163 -17.21 -21.37 24.60
C GLU A 163 -16.95 -21.84 23.15
N LEU A 164 -18.03 -22.03 22.38
CA LEU A 164 -17.97 -22.32 20.94
C LEU A 164 -17.18 -21.25 20.18
N MET A 165 -17.43 -19.97 20.46
CA MET A 165 -16.73 -18.85 19.84
C MET A 165 -15.24 -18.82 20.22
N ALA A 166 -14.89 -19.07 21.48
CA ALA A 166 -13.50 -19.14 21.93
C ALA A 166 -12.73 -20.29 21.25
N ARG A 167 -13.34 -21.48 21.13
CA ARG A 167 -12.76 -22.59 20.37
C ARG A 167 -12.60 -22.24 18.89
N PHE A 168 -13.61 -21.61 18.28
CA PHE A 168 -13.53 -21.18 16.88
C PHE A 168 -12.40 -20.16 16.63
N SER A 169 -12.25 -19.16 17.52
CA SER A 169 -11.14 -18.21 17.47
C SER A 169 -9.79 -18.92 17.59
N GLY A 170 -9.60 -19.78 18.60
CA GLY A 170 -8.35 -20.54 18.77
C GLY A 170 -8.03 -21.48 17.59
N LEU A 171 -9.04 -22.11 16.98
CA LEU A 171 -8.87 -22.91 15.77
C LEU A 171 -8.52 -22.06 14.55
N SER A 172 -9.11 -20.86 14.43
CA SER A 172 -8.81 -19.92 13.34
C SER A 172 -7.39 -19.38 13.45
N GLU A 173 -6.94 -19.01 14.65
CA GLU A 173 -5.57 -18.59 14.96
C GLU A 173 -4.56 -19.73 14.72
N ALA A 174 -4.90 -20.95 15.15
CA ALA A 174 -4.09 -22.13 14.85
C ALA A 174 -4.00 -22.39 13.33
N GLN A 175 -5.11 -22.21 12.59
CA GLN A 175 -5.14 -22.35 11.14
C GLN A 175 -4.23 -21.32 10.44
N THR A 176 -4.25 -20.05 10.86
CA THR A 176 -3.36 -19.04 10.25
C THR A 176 -1.90 -19.33 10.55
N ILE A 177 -1.54 -19.68 11.80
CA ILE A 177 -0.18 -20.05 12.19
C ILE A 177 0.31 -21.28 11.40
N LEU A 178 -0.54 -22.30 11.23
CA LEU A 178 -0.19 -23.50 10.46
C LEU A 178 -0.03 -23.20 8.96
N ALA A 179 -0.89 -22.34 8.39
CA ALA A 179 -0.80 -21.93 6.99
C ALA A 179 0.49 -21.13 6.71
N GLU A 180 0.84 -20.18 7.58
CA GLU A 180 2.10 -19.43 7.50
C GLU A 180 3.32 -20.35 7.60
N ARG A 181 3.32 -21.28 8.57
CA ARG A 181 4.39 -22.27 8.72
C ARG A 181 4.50 -23.20 7.51
N GLN A 182 3.37 -23.66 6.97
CA GLN A 182 3.34 -24.48 5.77
C GLN A 182 3.90 -23.70 4.56
N GLN A 183 3.54 -22.42 4.40
CA GLN A 183 4.08 -21.58 3.34
C GLN A 183 5.59 -21.35 3.49
N ALA A 184 6.09 -21.15 4.71
CA ALA A 184 7.52 -21.03 4.98
C ALA A 184 8.29 -22.32 4.65
N LEU A 185 7.75 -23.50 5.04
CA LEU A 185 8.34 -24.79 4.70
C LEU A 185 8.33 -25.06 3.19
N HIS A 186 7.26 -24.70 2.47
CA HIS A 186 7.22 -24.80 1.01
C HIS A 186 8.30 -23.93 0.36
N LYS A 187 8.49 -22.67 0.80
CA LYS A 187 9.56 -21.81 0.29
C LYS A 187 10.94 -22.43 0.49
N ALA A 188 11.23 -22.92 1.70
CA ALA A 188 12.51 -23.59 2.00
C ALA A 188 12.74 -24.85 1.15
N VAL A 189 11.68 -25.60 0.82
CA VAL A 189 11.76 -26.77 -0.07
C VAL A 189 12.03 -26.35 -1.53
N GLU A 190 11.37 -25.31 -2.04
CA GLU A 190 11.65 -24.82 -3.40
C GLU A 190 13.04 -24.16 -3.51
N GLU A 191 13.50 -23.46 -2.47
CA GLU A 191 14.87 -22.94 -2.37
C GLU A 191 15.91 -24.07 -2.42
N ALA A 192 15.75 -25.11 -1.58
CA ALA A 192 16.64 -26.27 -1.58
C ALA A 192 16.59 -27.07 -2.90
N ARG A 193 15.45 -27.12 -3.59
CA ARG A 193 15.34 -27.69 -4.94
C ARG A 193 16.08 -26.85 -5.98
N ALA A 194 15.97 -25.52 -5.92
CA ALA A 194 16.67 -24.63 -6.83
C ALA A 194 18.20 -24.69 -6.63
N GLU A 195 18.66 -24.84 -5.39
CA GLU A 195 20.08 -25.09 -5.08
C GLU A 195 20.54 -26.45 -5.62
N LEU A 196 19.77 -27.51 -5.41
CA LEU A 196 20.07 -28.85 -5.95
C LEU A 196 20.15 -28.85 -7.48
N LEU A 197 19.22 -28.17 -8.17
CA LEU A 197 19.24 -28.08 -9.64
C LEU A 197 20.51 -27.39 -10.15
N LYS A 198 20.91 -26.26 -9.54
CA LYS A 198 22.17 -25.58 -9.89
C LYS A 198 23.38 -26.49 -9.69
N LEU A 199 23.46 -27.19 -8.55
CA LEU A 199 24.56 -28.13 -8.29
C LEU A 199 24.58 -29.29 -9.29
N VAL A 200 23.42 -29.77 -9.75
CA VAL A 200 23.32 -30.80 -10.79
C VAL A 200 23.77 -30.26 -12.15
N GLU A 201 23.40 -29.04 -12.51
CA GLU A 201 23.86 -28.36 -13.74
C GLU A 201 25.39 -28.17 -13.71
N GLU A 202 25.94 -27.58 -12.66
CA GLU A 202 27.39 -27.40 -12.45
C GLU A 202 28.16 -28.71 -12.54
N LYS A 203 27.64 -29.79 -11.93
CA LYS A 203 28.29 -31.12 -11.97
C LYS A 203 28.17 -31.80 -13.32
N ASN A 204 27.07 -31.59 -14.06
CA ASN A 204 26.96 -32.07 -15.44
C ASN A 204 27.96 -31.35 -16.36
N ASP A 205 28.14 -30.03 -16.20
CA ASP A 205 29.13 -29.25 -16.95
C ASP A 205 30.58 -29.69 -16.62
N GLU A 206 30.89 -29.97 -15.34
CA GLU A 206 32.16 -30.57 -14.94
C GLU A 206 32.40 -31.94 -15.60
N ILE A 207 31.38 -32.81 -15.64
CA ILE A 207 31.45 -34.13 -16.28
C ILE A 207 31.66 -33.99 -17.79
N LEU A 208 30.95 -33.07 -18.46
CA LEU A 208 31.12 -32.79 -19.89
C LEU A 208 32.53 -32.28 -20.18
N HIS A 209 33.05 -31.36 -19.37
CA HIS A 209 34.43 -30.86 -19.50
C HIS A 209 35.47 -31.98 -19.32
N GLN A 210 35.29 -32.86 -18.33
CA GLN A 210 36.16 -34.01 -18.12
C GLN A 210 36.09 -35.02 -19.27
N ASN A 211 34.89 -35.33 -19.77
CA ASN A 211 34.70 -36.23 -20.91
C ASN A 211 35.38 -35.70 -22.18
N ASN A 212 35.24 -34.41 -22.48
CA ASN A 212 35.94 -33.77 -23.60
C ASN A 212 37.46 -33.88 -23.45
N ARG A 213 37.99 -33.66 -22.23
CA ARG A 213 39.42 -33.81 -21.94
C ARG A 213 39.91 -35.25 -22.03
N VAL A 214 39.07 -36.25 -21.71
CA VAL A 214 39.37 -37.67 -21.93
C VAL A 214 39.44 -37.98 -23.42
N ALA A 215 38.49 -37.47 -24.23
CA ALA A 215 38.51 -37.64 -25.68
C ALA A 215 39.77 -37.01 -26.32
N ASP A 216 40.14 -35.78 -25.93
CA ASP A 216 41.37 -35.11 -26.38
C ASP A 216 42.63 -35.93 -26.06
N LEU A 217 42.70 -36.52 -24.86
CA LEU A 217 43.83 -37.35 -24.44
C LEU A 217 43.86 -38.70 -25.18
N GLN A 218 42.69 -39.29 -25.47
CA GLN A 218 42.58 -40.51 -26.28
C GLN A 218 43.07 -40.26 -27.71
N LEU A 219 42.63 -39.18 -28.36
CA LEU A 219 43.09 -38.81 -29.70
C LEU A 219 44.61 -38.65 -29.77
N ARG A 220 45.21 -37.90 -28.84
CA ARG A 220 46.69 -37.75 -28.76
C ARG A 220 47.40 -39.08 -28.53
N LEU A 221 46.84 -39.96 -27.72
CA LEU A 221 47.39 -41.28 -27.46
C LEU A 221 47.29 -42.20 -28.69
N GLU A 222 46.22 -42.11 -29.48
CA GLU A 222 46.07 -42.80 -30.76
C GLU A 222 47.04 -42.26 -31.82
N GLU A 223 47.22 -40.94 -31.91
CA GLU A 223 48.23 -40.30 -32.77
C GLU A 223 49.65 -40.80 -32.45
N VAL A 224 50.04 -40.80 -31.17
CA VAL A 224 51.35 -41.27 -30.73
C VAL A 224 51.52 -42.77 -30.98
N ARG A 225 50.49 -43.59 -30.74
CA ARG A 225 50.51 -45.03 -31.07
C ARG A 225 50.65 -45.26 -32.58
N ALA A 226 49.93 -44.52 -33.40
CA ALA A 226 50.04 -44.60 -34.86
C ALA A 226 51.43 -44.20 -35.36
N GLN A 227 52.08 -43.21 -34.72
CA GLN A 227 53.47 -42.85 -35.00
C GLN A 227 54.45 -43.96 -34.56
N ALA A 228 54.27 -44.53 -33.36
CA ALA A 228 55.10 -45.63 -32.86
C ALA A 228 55.05 -46.84 -33.80
N LEU A 229 53.84 -47.29 -34.19
CA LEU A 229 53.65 -48.40 -35.13
C LEU A 229 54.31 -48.15 -36.50
N ARG A 230 54.30 -46.91 -37.00
CA ARG A 230 55.02 -46.53 -38.24
C ARG A 230 56.53 -46.68 -38.08
N TRP A 231 57.10 -46.27 -36.94
CA TRP A 231 58.52 -46.39 -36.66
C TRP A 231 58.95 -47.84 -36.40
N GLU A 232 58.15 -48.63 -35.68
CA GLU A 232 58.35 -50.06 -35.47
C GLU A 232 58.35 -50.82 -36.80
N SER A 233 57.37 -50.58 -37.66
CA SER A 233 57.31 -51.17 -39.01
C SER A 233 58.54 -50.82 -39.84
N ARG A 234 58.99 -49.54 -39.80
CA ARG A 234 60.20 -49.09 -40.49
C ARG A 234 61.47 -49.72 -39.91
N TRP A 235 61.54 -49.90 -38.58
CA TRP A 235 62.64 -50.59 -37.91
C TRP A 235 62.71 -52.07 -38.30
N VAL A 236 61.58 -52.79 -38.26
CA VAL A 236 61.48 -54.19 -38.70
C VAL A 236 61.89 -54.33 -40.18
N HIS A 237 61.51 -53.39 -41.05
CA HIS A 237 61.96 -53.38 -42.43
C HIS A 237 63.49 -53.23 -42.55
N ILE A 238 64.09 -52.26 -41.84
CA ILE A 238 65.55 -52.07 -41.80
C ILE A 238 66.25 -53.32 -41.26
N GLN A 239 65.75 -53.92 -40.18
CA GLN A 239 66.29 -55.13 -39.58
C GLN A 239 66.22 -56.33 -40.55
N ASN A 240 65.10 -56.52 -41.24
CA ASN A 240 64.95 -57.57 -42.25
C ASN A 240 65.91 -57.35 -43.45
N THR A 241 66.04 -56.11 -43.94
CA THR A 241 67.02 -55.80 -45.00
C THR A 241 68.46 -56.01 -44.53
N ALA A 242 68.79 -55.66 -43.28
CA ALA A 242 70.11 -55.91 -42.70
C ALA A 242 70.37 -57.42 -42.59
N ALA A 243 69.43 -58.21 -42.08
CA ALA A 243 69.54 -59.66 -42.01
C ALA A 243 69.71 -60.32 -43.39
N GLN A 244 68.95 -59.87 -44.40
CA GLN A 244 69.10 -60.32 -45.79
C GLN A 244 70.49 -59.99 -46.36
N LYS A 245 70.99 -58.77 -46.14
CA LYS A 245 72.35 -58.36 -46.57
C LYS A 245 73.43 -59.16 -45.85
N THR A 246 73.29 -59.40 -44.55
CA THR A 246 74.24 -60.22 -43.77
C THR A 246 74.24 -61.67 -44.24
N LEU A 247 73.06 -62.25 -44.53
CA LEU A 247 72.95 -63.59 -45.11
C LEU A 247 73.60 -63.69 -46.49
N LEU A 248 73.32 -62.72 -47.38
CA LEU A 248 73.90 -62.67 -48.72
C LEU A 248 75.42 -62.47 -48.67
N LEU A 249 75.92 -61.64 -47.76
CA LEU A 249 77.37 -61.50 -47.51
C LEU A 249 77.96 -62.84 -47.04
N GLY A 250 77.33 -63.53 -46.08
CA GLY A 250 77.75 -64.85 -45.63
C GLY A 250 77.76 -65.90 -46.76
N GLN A 251 76.75 -65.88 -47.63
CA GLN A 251 76.69 -66.75 -48.82
C GLN A 251 77.83 -66.46 -49.80
N ILE A 252 78.13 -65.17 -50.08
CA ILE A 252 79.28 -64.77 -50.90
C ILE A 252 80.59 -65.22 -50.25
N LYS A 253 80.77 -64.99 -48.94
CA LYS A 253 81.96 -65.43 -48.20
C LYS A 253 82.18 -66.94 -48.32
N MET A 254 81.13 -67.74 -48.13
CA MET A 254 81.22 -69.20 -48.25
C MET A 254 81.45 -69.66 -49.69
N ALA A 255 80.86 -69.00 -50.70
CA ALA A 255 81.10 -69.31 -52.10
C ALA A 255 82.56 -68.99 -52.51
N ALA A 256 83.09 -67.84 -52.09
CA ALA A 256 84.48 -67.45 -52.29
C ALA A 256 85.44 -68.46 -51.65
N LEU A 257 85.22 -68.80 -50.37
CA LEU A 257 86.02 -69.79 -49.64
C LEU A 257 85.98 -71.17 -50.31
N ASN A 258 84.81 -71.62 -50.75
CA ASN A 258 84.66 -72.91 -51.44
C ASN A 258 85.40 -72.95 -52.78
N LEU A 259 85.35 -71.87 -53.56
CA LEU A 259 86.11 -71.72 -54.80
C LEU A 259 87.62 -71.69 -54.52
N PHE A 260 88.06 -70.91 -53.53
CA PHE A 260 89.46 -70.85 -53.11
C PHE A 260 90.00 -72.22 -52.66
N GLN A 261 89.25 -72.95 -51.83
CA GLN A 261 89.62 -74.29 -51.42
C GLN A 261 89.68 -75.29 -52.59
N LEU A 262 88.76 -75.19 -53.56
CA LEU A 262 88.80 -76.01 -54.79
C LEU A 262 90.07 -75.71 -55.60
N VAL A 263 90.41 -74.44 -55.72
CA VAL A 263 91.59 -73.94 -56.44
C VAL A 263 92.90 -74.37 -55.75
N CYS A 264 93.00 -74.30 -54.42
CA CYS A 264 94.13 -74.86 -53.66
C CYS A 264 94.25 -76.39 -53.84
N LYS A 265 93.14 -77.12 -53.79
CA LYS A 265 93.11 -78.58 -54.03
C LYS A 265 93.64 -78.95 -55.41
N GLN A 266 93.33 -78.17 -56.44
CA GLN A 266 93.85 -78.39 -57.81
C GLN A 266 95.37 -78.16 -57.91
N LYS A 267 95.91 -77.13 -57.25
CA LYS A 267 97.36 -76.90 -57.19
C LYS A 267 98.12 -77.80 -56.19
N LYS A 268 97.40 -78.58 -55.37
CA LYS A 268 97.94 -79.35 -54.22
C LYS A 268 98.61 -78.44 -53.17
N GLU A 269 98.17 -77.20 -53.06
CA GLU A 269 98.66 -76.22 -52.10
C GLU A 269 97.79 -76.24 -50.83
N VAL A 270 98.41 -75.99 -49.67
CA VAL A 270 97.68 -75.83 -48.41
C VAL A 270 97.04 -74.43 -48.39
N PRO A 271 95.74 -74.28 -48.05
CA PRO A 271 95.11 -72.96 -47.93
C PRO A 271 95.85 -72.09 -46.92
N ALA A 272 96.51 -71.02 -47.39
CA ALA A 272 97.36 -70.15 -46.59
C ALA A 272 96.68 -68.86 -46.09
N LEU A 273 95.51 -68.53 -46.66
CA LEU A 273 94.74 -67.33 -46.30
C LEU A 273 93.78 -67.59 -45.14
N ALA A 274 93.49 -66.54 -44.36
CA ALA A 274 92.51 -66.61 -43.28
C ALA A 274 91.10 -66.81 -43.83
N VAL A 275 90.26 -67.56 -43.10
CA VAL A 275 88.87 -67.87 -43.50
C VAL A 275 88.02 -66.61 -43.73
N GLU A 276 88.29 -65.54 -42.97
CA GLU A 276 87.56 -64.27 -43.07
C GLU A 276 88.05 -63.32 -44.18
N ASP A 277 89.24 -63.54 -44.73
CA ASP A 277 89.85 -62.73 -45.80
C ASP A 277 89.29 -63.14 -47.17
N THR A 278 88.08 -62.69 -47.45
CA THR A 278 87.36 -63.07 -48.67
C THR A 278 87.79 -62.29 -49.90
N GLU A 279 88.47 -61.15 -49.73
CA GLU A 279 89.04 -60.38 -50.82
C GLU A 279 90.29 -61.10 -51.35
N GLY A 280 91.25 -61.44 -50.49
CA GLY A 280 92.44 -62.21 -50.87
C GLY A 280 92.09 -63.60 -51.45
N GLN A 281 91.07 -64.28 -50.90
CA GLN A 281 90.57 -65.54 -51.45
C GLN A 281 90.07 -65.39 -52.90
N LEU A 282 89.32 -64.33 -53.20
CA LEU A 282 88.82 -64.06 -54.54
C LEU A 282 89.92 -63.62 -55.50
N GLU A 283 90.88 -62.81 -55.05
CA GLU A 283 92.06 -62.43 -55.83
C GLU A 283 92.88 -63.65 -56.24
N GLN A 284 93.12 -64.60 -55.32
CA GLN A 284 93.86 -65.83 -55.66
C GLN A 284 93.05 -66.73 -56.61
N VAL A 285 91.73 -66.86 -56.43
CA VAL A 285 90.85 -67.55 -57.40
C VAL A 285 90.94 -66.88 -58.78
N GLN A 286 90.87 -65.55 -58.84
CA GLN A 286 91.00 -64.77 -60.08
C GLN A 286 92.36 -65.00 -60.74
N TRP A 287 93.46 -64.94 -60.00
CA TRP A 287 94.80 -65.17 -60.54
C TRP A 287 94.94 -66.57 -61.13
N HIS A 288 94.39 -67.59 -60.48
CA HIS A 288 94.39 -68.96 -61.00
C HIS A 288 93.52 -69.11 -62.26
N PHE A 289 92.35 -68.45 -62.35
CA PHE A 289 91.56 -68.43 -63.59
C PHE A 289 92.26 -67.67 -64.73
N GLN A 290 92.98 -66.60 -64.42
CA GLN A 290 93.79 -65.86 -65.39
C GLN A 290 94.97 -66.71 -65.90
N ASP A 291 95.66 -67.44 -65.03
CA ASP A 291 96.74 -68.35 -65.41
C ASP A 291 96.22 -69.58 -66.22
N LEU A 292 95.10 -70.17 -65.81
CA LEU A 292 94.43 -71.23 -66.58
C LEU A 292 93.97 -70.76 -67.96
N SER A 293 93.39 -69.55 -68.07
CA SER A 293 93.02 -69.00 -69.38
C SER A 293 94.24 -68.64 -70.24
N ALA A 294 95.33 -68.14 -69.63
CA ALA A 294 96.58 -67.87 -70.33
C ALA A 294 97.30 -69.14 -70.81
N THR A 295 97.24 -70.24 -70.04
CA THR A 295 97.80 -71.55 -70.45
C THR A 295 96.93 -72.21 -71.52
N LEU A 296 95.61 -72.15 -71.42
CA LEU A 296 94.70 -72.59 -72.51
C LEU A 296 94.86 -71.76 -73.79
N ALA A 297 95.10 -70.45 -73.68
CA ALA A 297 95.40 -69.57 -74.81
C ALA A 297 96.78 -69.84 -75.45
N LYS A 298 97.72 -70.46 -74.73
CA LYS A 298 98.99 -70.97 -75.27
C LYS A 298 98.77 -72.32 -75.98
N LEU A 299 98.08 -73.25 -75.33
CA LEU A 299 97.73 -74.56 -75.92
C LEU A 299 96.91 -74.45 -77.22
N THR A 300 95.98 -73.48 -77.30
CA THR A 300 95.22 -73.20 -78.54
C THR A 300 96.01 -72.45 -79.61
N LYS A 301 97.18 -71.89 -79.28
CA LYS A 301 98.17 -71.39 -80.25
C LYS A 301 99.15 -72.47 -80.71
N GLU A 302 99.39 -73.51 -79.92
CA GLU A 302 100.18 -74.70 -80.31
C GLU A 302 99.39 -75.69 -81.18
N SER A 303 98.06 -75.60 -81.24
CA SER A 303 97.21 -76.51 -82.02
C SER A 303 96.97 -76.08 -83.48
N LEU A 304 97.94 -75.42 -84.13
CA LEU A 304 97.78 -74.86 -85.48
C LEU A 304 99.00 -75.11 -86.40
N ASP A 305 99.18 -76.38 -86.79
CA ASP A 305 99.78 -76.78 -88.07
C ASP A 305 98.94 -77.97 -88.66
N PRO A 306 98.52 -77.93 -89.95
CA PRO A 306 97.61 -78.92 -90.58
C PRO A 306 98.36 -79.87 -91.57
N PRO A 307 97.74 -80.68 -92.48
CA PRO A 307 96.36 -81.18 -92.71
C PRO A 307 96.37 -82.77 -92.78
N PRO A 308 95.57 -83.57 -93.53
CA PRO A 308 94.36 -83.31 -94.35
C PRO A 308 93.15 -84.28 -94.23
N LEU A 309 91.97 -83.71 -94.51
CA LEU A 309 90.81 -84.22 -95.26
C LEU A 309 90.48 -85.74 -95.32
N THR A 310 89.27 -86.10 -94.88
CA THR A 310 88.37 -86.96 -95.69
C THR A 310 86.89 -86.74 -95.38
N THR A 311 86.02 -86.97 -96.37
CA THR A 311 84.60 -86.56 -96.40
C THR A 311 83.61 -87.71 -96.15
N ARG A 312 82.49 -87.48 -95.43
CA ARG A 312 81.07 -87.84 -95.78
C ARG A 312 80.07 -87.50 -94.63
N PRO A 313 78.73 -87.55 -94.83
CA PRO A 313 77.83 -86.53 -94.27
C PRO A 313 76.73 -87.01 -93.28
N LEU A 314 75.99 -86.01 -92.77
CA LEU A 314 74.65 -85.98 -92.11
C LEU A 314 73.68 -87.15 -92.40
N PRO A 315 72.82 -87.50 -91.42
CA PRO A 315 71.49 -86.85 -91.23
C PRO A 315 71.26 -86.40 -89.76
N ARG A 316 70.43 -85.42 -89.38
CA ARG A 316 69.23 -84.74 -89.93
C ARG A 316 67.88 -85.47 -89.80
N GLY A 317 67.34 -85.52 -88.58
CA GLY A 317 65.90 -85.38 -88.28
C GLY A 317 65.74 -84.25 -87.24
N LYS A 318 64.84 -83.25 -87.31
CA LYS A 318 63.44 -83.17 -87.76
C LYS A 318 62.49 -84.05 -86.93
N LEU A 319 61.32 -83.60 -86.49
CA LEU A 319 60.65 -82.27 -86.50
C LEU A 319 59.37 -82.40 -85.63
N LEU A 320 58.93 -81.32 -84.95
CA LEU A 320 57.49 -81.03 -84.66
C LEU A 320 56.75 -82.06 -83.73
N THR A 321 55.59 -81.87 -83.13
CA THR A 321 54.67 -80.73 -82.86
C THR A 321 53.82 -81.06 -81.59
N GLU A 322 52.79 -80.35 -81.11
CA GLU A 322 51.96 -79.24 -81.66
C GLU A 322 51.55 -78.23 -80.55
N GLU A 323 50.57 -77.39 -80.90
CA GLU A 323 49.96 -76.26 -80.21
C GLU A 323 48.87 -76.60 -79.17
N ALA A 324 48.51 -75.60 -78.35
CA ALA A 324 47.14 -75.08 -78.12
C ALA A 324 47.04 -74.50 -76.68
N ALA A 325 47.07 -73.18 -76.47
CA ALA A 325 45.95 -72.25 -76.63
C ALA A 325 44.82 -72.45 -75.60
N GLY A 326 44.76 -71.56 -74.60
CA GLY A 326 43.67 -71.45 -73.62
C GLY A 326 43.54 -70.01 -73.11
N GLN A 327 42.33 -69.44 -73.13
CA GLN A 327 42.11 -67.99 -73.09
C GLN A 327 41.98 -67.35 -71.69
N ARG A 328 42.03 -66.01 -71.67
CA ARG A 328 41.82 -65.14 -70.50
C ARG A 328 40.34 -64.77 -70.30
N ARG A 329 40.07 -64.20 -69.10
CA ARG A 329 38.87 -63.45 -68.65
C ARG A 329 37.70 -64.37 -68.23
N SER A 330 36.83 -64.00 -67.30
CA SER A 330 36.50 -62.67 -66.73
C SER A 330 35.96 -62.73 -65.29
N ALA A 331 36.10 -61.60 -64.57
CA ALA A 331 35.21 -61.03 -63.54
C ALA A 331 34.30 -61.95 -62.69
N GLY A 332 34.51 -61.91 -61.37
CA GLY A 332 33.55 -62.38 -60.37
C GLY A 332 33.50 -61.43 -59.18
N ALA A 333 32.39 -60.71 -59.02
CA ALA A 333 32.01 -60.00 -57.81
C ALA A 333 30.48 -60.02 -57.72
N PRO A 334 29.91 -60.37 -56.55
CA PRO A 334 28.91 -59.48 -55.99
C PRO A 334 28.95 -59.36 -54.46
N GLY A 335 28.54 -58.18 -53.97
CA GLY A 335 27.61 -58.05 -52.83
C GLY A 335 28.11 -58.35 -51.41
N PRO A 336 28.25 -57.35 -50.52
CA PRO A 336 28.42 -57.59 -49.08
C PRO A 336 27.10 -58.02 -48.42
N GLY A 337 27.18 -58.85 -47.38
CA GLY A 337 26.02 -59.33 -46.62
C GLY A 337 26.15 -59.12 -45.11
N ALA A 338 25.04 -58.64 -44.52
CA ALA A 338 24.67 -58.65 -43.10
C ALA A 338 25.49 -57.82 -42.08
N GLY A 339 24.78 -57.19 -41.12
CA GLY A 339 25.44 -56.63 -39.92
C GLY A 339 24.68 -55.60 -39.08
N CYS A 340 23.46 -55.92 -38.61
CA CYS A 340 22.83 -55.54 -37.32
C CYS A 340 23.19 -54.20 -36.58
N GLY A 341 22.18 -53.48 -36.04
CA GLY A 341 22.45 -52.45 -35.01
C GLY A 341 21.31 -51.48 -34.68
N GLN A 342 20.28 -51.91 -33.96
CA GLN A 342 19.32 -51.00 -33.32
C GLN A 342 19.87 -50.46 -31.98
N ARG A 343 19.73 -49.15 -31.74
CA ARG A 343 19.52 -48.45 -30.44
C ARG A 343 19.32 -46.96 -30.77
N ALA A 344 18.27 -46.24 -30.38
CA ALA A 344 17.52 -46.16 -29.12
C ALA A 344 18.27 -45.42 -28.00
N ALA A 345 18.24 -44.08 -28.09
CA ALA A 345 18.12 -43.11 -26.99
C ALA A 345 17.84 -41.73 -27.62
#